data_AF-A0A0C9XEI9-F1
#
_entry.id   AF-A0A0C9XEI9-F1
#
_cell.length_a   1.000
_cell.length_b   1.000
_cell.length_c   1.000
_cell.angle_alpha   90.00
_cell.angle_beta   90.00
_cell.angle_gamma   90.00
#
_symmetry.space_group_name_H-M   'P 1'
#
loop_
_entity.id
_entity.type
_entity.pdbx_description
1 polymer ?
#
loop_
_entity_poly.entity_id
_entity_poly.type
_entity_poly.pdbx_seq_one_letter_code
_entity_poly.pdbx_strand_id
1 'polypeptide(L)'
;RNAQHVVDVGSGQGYLSRALQEQGLHVLALDNNANQTSGANNWKIKDALRRAHEQRRNNTQDIKTGSSQTTPSSHSNGSLTHRTVHIKPTTLEAAIEDWLLANVPDTFTSSRDPIPIMFVALHACGSLTVDVLRTFLSRHSKAESGRWWEPHSLVVVGCCYNLITPSGMRLFRSLRRPLSPRPTLPIAALHLATQVPTHWFRTEKAGMGACLAVRKVVYRALLQPVIQLAAQCRKESTDSQEIMSRENNQELTARLGLGETPENRRLGKLNDTSYTDWSTFLVSATTKLGISVDDLTQEGVFERLRMESRLEVVHVLRCILGPLIESLILLDRYEWLREELGVVRGKYPVNEEGREQLQNGAVAVEMVSLFDQVTGSGRNVALVVSPA
;
A
#
# COMPACT_ATOMS: atom_id res chain seq x y z
N ARG A 1 11.26 -21.75 -16.55
CA ARG A 1 12.55 -21.02 -16.57
C ARG A 1 12.71 -20.30 -15.24
N ASN A 2 13.88 -20.26 -14.63
CA ASN A 2 14.05 -19.55 -13.35
C ASN A 2 14.12 -18.03 -13.59
N ALA A 3 13.37 -17.25 -12.82
CA ALA A 3 13.46 -15.78 -12.85
C ALA A 3 14.63 -15.28 -11.99
N GLN A 4 15.50 -14.48 -12.60
CA GLN A 4 16.58 -13.76 -11.90
C GLN A 4 16.25 -12.27 -11.68
N HIS A 5 15.20 -11.77 -12.34
CA HIS A 5 14.78 -10.38 -12.28
C HIS A 5 13.53 -10.24 -11.43
N VAL A 6 13.56 -9.30 -10.48
CA VAL A 6 12.45 -9.02 -9.56
C VAL A 6 12.07 -7.55 -9.63
N VAL A 7 10.78 -7.27 -9.71
CA VAL A 7 10.22 -5.93 -9.57
C VAL A 7 9.52 -5.86 -8.22
N ASP A 8 10.08 -5.10 -7.30
CA ASP A 8 9.55 -4.85 -5.96
C ASP A 8 8.78 -3.53 -5.95
N VAL A 9 7.44 -3.62 -6.02
CA VAL A 9 6.52 -2.49 -6.13
C VAL A 9 6.01 -2.06 -4.76
N GLY A 10 6.15 -0.79 -4.42
CA GLY A 10 5.88 -0.30 -3.07
C GLY A 10 6.99 -0.72 -2.10
N SER A 11 8.22 -0.64 -2.57
CA SER A 11 9.42 -1.14 -1.88
C SER A 11 9.76 -0.40 -0.58
N GLY A 12 9.19 0.80 -0.35
CA GLY A 12 9.44 1.60 0.85
C GLY A 12 10.92 1.85 1.07
N GLN A 13 11.41 1.45 2.25
CA GLN A 13 12.83 1.59 2.63
C GLN A 13 13.74 0.50 2.03
N GLY A 14 13.20 -0.41 1.21
CA GLY A 14 13.96 -1.39 0.42
C GLY A 14 14.53 -2.57 1.21
N TYR A 15 13.90 -2.98 2.33
CA TYR A 15 14.39 -4.11 3.13
C TYR A 15 14.33 -5.43 2.36
N LEU A 16 13.17 -5.73 1.76
CA LEU A 16 13.00 -6.92 0.93
C LEU A 16 13.91 -6.87 -0.30
N SER A 17 13.96 -5.72 -0.98
CA SER A 17 14.76 -5.55 -2.19
C SER A 17 16.24 -5.85 -1.95
N ARG A 18 16.78 -5.46 -0.78
CA ARG A 18 18.15 -5.81 -0.36
C ARG A 18 18.32 -7.30 -0.08
N ALA A 19 17.40 -7.90 0.67
CA ALA A 19 17.47 -9.34 0.97
C ALA A 19 17.44 -10.19 -0.32
N LEU A 20 16.60 -9.81 -1.30
CA LEU A 20 16.55 -10.45 -2.61
C LEU A 20 17.84 -10.27 -3.41
N GLN A 21 18.42 -9.07 -3.38
CA GLN A 21 19.71 -8.80 -4.00
C GLN A 21 20.84 -9.65 -3.39
N GLU A 22 20.85 -9.84 -2.08
CA GLU A 22 21.82 -10.69 -1.36
C GLU A 22 21.71 -12.17 -1.76
N GLN A 23 20.54 -12.62 -2.24
CA GLN A 23 20.33 -13.93 -2.85
C GLN A 23 20.79 -13.99 -4.33
N GLY A 24 21.41 -12.94 -4.86
CA GLY A 24 21.91 -12.88 -6.22
C GLY A 24 20.90 -12.42 -7.28
N LEU A 25 19.74 -11.89 -6.88
CA LEU A 25 18.71 -11.43 -7.82
C LEU A 25 18.95 -9.99 -8.28
N HIS A 26 18.48 -9.67 -9.48
CA HIS A 26 18.45 -8.31 -10.02
C HIS A 26 17.11 -7.67 -9.69
N VAL A 27 17.13 -6.63 -8.86
CA VAL A 27 15.93 -6.06 -8.26
C VAL A 27 15.71 -4.62 -8.69
N LEU A 28 14.55 -4.35 -9.28
CA LEU A 28 14.00 -3.01 -9.47
C LEU A 28 13.05 -2.68 -8.32
N ALA A 29 13.49 -1.81 -7.41
CA ALA A 29 12.70 -1.33 -6.28
C ALA A 29 12.02 -0.01 -6.62
N LEU A 30 10.68 -0.01 -6.63
CA LEU A 30 9.85 1.14 -6.99
C LEU A 30 9.06 1.65 -5.78
N ASP A 31 9.03 2.97 -5.59
CA ASP A 31 8.17 3.64 -4.62
C ASP A 31 7.70 4.99 -5.19
N ASN A 32 6.56 5.52 -4.73
CA ASN A 32 6.06 6.82 -5.20
C ASN A 32 6.61 8.00 -4.38
N ASN A 33 7.31 7.73 -3.28
CA ASN A 33 7.79 8.73 -2.35
C ASN A 33 9.32 8.84 -2.38
N ALA A 34 9.81 9.99 -2.81
CA ALA A 34 11.24 10.28 -2.86
C ALA A 34 11.96 10.14 -1.50
N ASN A 35 11.26 10.37 -0.38
CA ASN A 35 11.83 10.19 0.96
C ASN A 35 12.05 8.71 1.32
N GLN A 36 11.24 7.80 0.78
CA GLN A 36 11.44 6.37 0.96
C GLN A 36 12.67 5.91 0.16
N THR A 37 12.79 6.39 -1.08
CA THR A 37 13.95 6.17 -1.96
C THR A 37 15.25 6.72 -1.35
N SER A 38 15.22 7.94 -0.81
CA SER A 38 16.40 8.54 -0.17
C SER A 38 16.77 7.83 1.14
N GLY A 39 15.78 7.40 1.93
CA GLY A 39 15.98 6.56 3.11
C GLY A 39 16.63 5.22 2.77
N ALA A 40 16.20 4.55 1.70
CA ALA A 40 16.79 3.31 1.22
C ALA A 40 18.26 3.49 0.81
N ASN A 41 18.60 4.60 0.14
CA ASN A 41 19.98 4.95 -0.21
C ASN A 41 20.83 5.29 1.01
N ASN A 42 20.28 6.01 1.99
CA ASN A 42 20.96 6.32 3.25
C ASN A 42 21.28 5.05 4.07
N TRP A 43 20.46 4.01 3.96
CA TRP A 43 20.77 2.71 4.56
C TRP A 43 22.00 2.04 3.93
N LYS A 44 22.22 2.17 2.61
CA LYS A 44 23.44 1.67 1.96
C LYS A 44 24.69 2.30 2.56
N ILE A 45 24.63 3.61 2.84
CA ILE A 45 25.72 4.34 3.51
C ILE A 45 25.91 3.82 4.94
N LYS A 46 24.83 3.71 5.73
CA LYS A 46 24.90 3.21 7.11
C LYS A 46 25.44 1.78 7.20
N ASP A 47 25.04 0.91 6.29
CA ASP A 47 25.47 -0.48 6.27
C ASP A 47 26.93 -0.62 5.79
N ALA A 48 27.36 0.20 4.82
CA ALA A 48 28.78 0.31 4.46
C ALA A 48 29.62 0.81 5.64
N LEU A 49 29.13 1.80 6.40
CA LEU A 49 29.77 2.27 7.63
C LEU A 49 29.78 1.19 8.72
N ARG A 50 28.70 0.41 8.89
CA ARG A 50 28.65 -0.70 9.85
C ARG A 50 29.66 -1.78 9.49
N ARG A 51 29.72 -2.19 8.22
CA ARG A 51 30.70 -3.17 7.73
C ARG A 51 32.14 -2.68 7.88
N ALA A 52 32.40 -1.41 7.58
CA ALA A 52 33.72 -0.80 7.80
C ALA A 52 34.09 -0.77 9.30
N HIS A 53 33.12 -0.53 10.18
CA HIS A 53 33.33 -0.55 11.63
C HIS A 53 33.54 -1.97 12.17
N GLU A 54 32.77 -2.95 11.70
CA GLU A 54 32.94 -4.38 12.01
C GLU A 54 34.30 -4.91 11.52
N GLN A 55 34.71 -4.55 10.31
CA GLN A 55 36.05 -4.87 9.79
C GLN A 55 37.16 -4.24 10.63
N ARG A 56 37.03 -2.96 11.02
CA ARG A 56 38.00 -2.32 11.93
C ARG A 56 38.06 -3.01 13.30
N ARG A 57 36.91 -3.45 13.81
CA ARG A 57 36.82 -4.16 15.10
C ARG A 57 37.46 -5.55 15.03
N ASN A 58 37.25 -6.29 13.95
CA ASN A 58 37.84 -7.61 13.73
C ASN A 58 39.36 -7.50 13.47
N ASN A 59 39.82 -6.50 12.71
CA ASN A 59 41.25 -6.22 12.54
C ASN A 59 41.97 -5.87 13.85
N THR A 60 41.24 -5.32 14.84
CA THR A 60 41.79 -5.02 16.17
C THR A 60 41.88 -6.28 17.05
N GLN A 61 41.05 -7.30 16.78
CA GLN A 61 41.09 -8.60 17.47
C GLN A 61 42.10 -9.58 16.84
N ASP A 62 42.30 -9.55 15.52
CA ASP A 62 43.26 -10.43 14.82
C ASP A 62 44.75 -10.13 15.14
N ILE A 63 45.06 -8.97 15.74
CA ILE A 63 46.40 -8.66 16.25
C ILE A 63 46.72 -9.46 17.54
N LYS A 64 45.72 -10.04 18.22
CA LYS A 64 45.92 -10.80 19.47
C LYS A 64 45.80 -12.32 19.34
N THR A 65 45.27 -12.85 18.25
CA THR A 65 45.18 -14.30 18.02
C THR A 65 45.46 -14.58 16.56
N GLY A 66 46.67 -15.05 16.27
CA GLY A 66 47.04 -15.47 14.92
C GLY A 66 46.26 -16.73 14.51
N SER A 67 45.21 -16.57 13.72
CA SER A 67 44.67 -17.67 12.91
C SER A 67 43.96 -17.16 11.65
N SER A 68 44.59 -17.46 10.52
CA SER A 68 44.07 -17.85 9.20
C SER A 68 42.75 -17.25 8.67
N GLN A 69 42.96 -16.52 7.58
CA GLN A 69 42.07 -16.18 6.47
C GLN A 69 40.88 -17.14 6.25
N THR A 70 39.67 -16.64 6.49
CA THR A 70 38.47 -17.12 5.80
C THR A 70 38.28 -16.31 4.52
N THR A 71 38.32 -17.00 3.38
CA THR A 71 38.00 -16.46 2.06
C THR A 71 36.58 -15.87 2.04
N PRO A 72 36.34 -14.72 1.38
CA PRO A 72 34.98 -14.23 1.18
C PRO A 72 34.24 -15.22 0.28
N SER A 73 33.14 -15.79 0.77
CA SER A 73 32.20 -16.54 -0.05
C SER A 73 31.83 -15.71 -1.28
N SER A 74 31.93 -16.31 -2.46
CA SER A 74 31.52 -15.75 -3.73
C SER A 74 30.03 -15.38 -3.69
N HIS A 75 29.71 -14.16 -3.27
CA HIS A 75 28.36 -13.63 -3.36
C HIS A 75 28.02 -13.49 -4.84
N SER A 76 26.97 -14.18 -5.27
CA SER A 76 26.33 -14.01 -6.58
C SER A 76 26.05 -12.53 -6.86
N ASN A 77 26.37 -12.06 -8.07
CA ASN A 77 26.28 -10.66 -8.50
C ASN A 77 24.83 -10.17 -8.70
N GLY A 78 24.01 -10.14 -7.64
CA GLY A 78 22.72 -9.47 -7.66
C GLY A 78 22.87 -7.95 -7.79
N SER A 79 21.89 -7.27 -8.40
CA SER A 79 21.88 -5.80 -8.55
C SER A 79 20.62 -5.19 -7.94
N LEU A 80 20.70 -3.95 -7.46
CA LEU A 80 19.57 -3.26 -6.84
C LEU A 80 19.45 -1.82 -7.33
N THR A 81 18.42 -1.56 -8.12
CA THR A 81 18.07 -0.23 -8.64
C THR A 81 16.85 0.31 -7.91
N HIS A 82 16.97 1.48 -7.28
CA HIS A 82 15.82 2.18 -6.71
C HIS A 82 15.34 3.28 -7.66
N ARG A 83 14.02 3.39 -7.88
CA ARG A 83 13.42 4.49 -8.64
C ARG A 83 12.18 5.02 -7.94
N THR A 84 12.02 6.34 -8.00
CA THR A 84 10.79 7.00 -7.55
C THR A 84 9.85 7.13 -8.74
N VAL A 85 8.73 6.41 -8.73
CA VAL A 85 7.75 6.39 -9.83
C VAL A 85 6.36 6.43 -9.24
N HIS A 86 5.49 7.29 -9.79
CA HIS A 86 4.07 7.18 -9.52
C HIS A 86 3.52 5.96 -10.27
N ILE A 87 3.32 4.86 -9.54
CA ILE A 87 2.98 3.56 -10.12
C ILE A 87 1.53 3.55 -10.59
N LYS A 88 1.36 3.36 -11.90
CA LYS A 88 0.14 3.02 -12.64
C LYS A 88 0.53 1.91 -13.62
N PRO A 89 -0.43 1.23 -14.28
CA PRO A 89 -0.08 0.12 -15.14
C PRO A 89 0.91 0.48 -16.26
N THR A 90 0.71 1.62 -16.90
CA THR A 90 1.58 2.13 -17.98
C THR A 90 2.94 2.61 -17.49
N THR A 91 3.01 3.28 -16.34
CA THR A 91 4.28 3.80 -15.80
C THR A 91 5.13 2.68 -15.18
N LEU A 92 4.49 1.64 -14.62
CA LEU A 92 5.18 0.45 -14.14
C LEU A 92 5.85 -0.29 -15.30
N GLU A 93 5.13 -0.47 -16.40
CA GLU A 93 5.63 -1.10 -17.61
C GLU A 93 6.83 -0.36 -18.21
N ALA A 94 6.71 0.96 -18.39
CA ALA A 94 7.81 1.80 -18.87
C ALA A 94 9.03 1.75 -17.93
N ALA A 95 8.81 1.77 -16.60
CA ALA A 95 9.90 1.70 -15.63
C ALA A 95 10.69 0.38 -15.70
N ILE A 96 10.01 -0.73 -16.01
CA ILE A 96 10.64 -2.04 -16.22
C ILE A 96 11.45 -2.03 -17.51
N GLU A 97 10.89 -1.56 -18.62
CA GLU A 97 11.57 -1.51 -19.92
C GLU A 97 12.84 -0.63 -19.85
N ASP A 98 12.73 0.57 -19.27
CA ASP A 98 13.86 1.47 -19.05
C ASP A 98 14.94 0.87 -18.13
N TRP A 99 14.55 0.01 -17.18
CA TRP A 99 15.49 -0.64 -16.28
C TRP A 99 16.26 -1.75 -17.00
N LEU A 100 15.57 -2.58 -17.78
CA LEU A 100 16.18 -3.64 -18.57
C LEU A 100 17.13 -3.07 -19.63
N LEU A 101 16.71 -2.03 -20.35
CA LEU A 101 17.54 -1.32 -21.34
C LEU A 101 18.86 -0.82 -20.74
N ALA A 102 18.84 -0.31 -19.51
CA ALA A 102 20.02 0.23 -18.86
C ALA A 102 20.97 -0.83 -18.27
N ASN A 103 20.46 -2.01 -17.91
CA ASN A 103 21.21 -2.99 -17.10
C ASN A 103 21.48 -4.32 -17.83
N VAL A 104 20.85 -4.58 -18.98
CA VAL A 104 21.08 -5.80 -19.76
C VAL A 104 21.37 -5.51 -21.25
N PRO A 105 22.40 -4.70 -21.60
CA PRO A 105 22.61 -4.22 -22.97
C PRO A 105 22.95 -5.34 -23.98
N ASP A 106 23.56 -6.44 -23.52
CA ASP A 106 24.12 -7.48 -24.39
C ASP A 106 23.14 -8.63 -24.70
N THR A 107 22.01 -8.75 -24.01
CA THR A 107 20.96 -9.74 -24.37
C THR A 107 20.10 -9.31 -25.55
N PHE A 108 20.11 -8.02 -25.91
CA PHE A 108 19.28 -7.46 -26.98
C PHE A 108 19.65 -7.95 -28.38
N THR A 109 20.79 -8.62 -28.54
CA THR A 109 21.32 -9.04 -29.85
C THR A 109 21.30 -10.55 -30.08
N SER A 110 21.04 -11.39 -29.05
CA SER A 110 21.28 -12.84 -29.15
C SER A 110 20.19 -13.78 -28.59
N SER A 111 19.31 -13.31 -27.69
CA SER A 111 18.21 -14.13 -27.14
C SER A 111 16.88 -13.80 -27.83
N ARG A 112 16.22 -14.80 -28.42
CA ARG A 112 14.84 -14.65 -28.96
C ARG A 112 13.76 -14.68 -27.88
N ASP A 113 14.12 -15.02 -26.64
CA ASP A 113 13.14 -15.26 -25.59
C ASP A 113 13.02 -14.08 -24.62
N PRO A 114 11.80 -13.77 -24.15
CA PRO A 114 11.56 -12.71 -23.18
C PRO A 114 12.22 -13.02 -21.83
N ILE A 115 12.68 -11.98 -21.15
CA ILE A 115 13.24 -12.06 -19.79
C ILE A 115 12.11 -12.35 -18.78
N PRO A 116 12.17 -13.46 -18.01
CA PRO A 116 11.17 -13.77 -17.00
C PRO A 116 11.34 -12.87 -15.76
N ILE A 117 10.24 -12.21 -15.35
CA ILE A 117 10.23 -11.27 -14.22
C ILE A 117 9.27 -11.73 -13.12
N MET A 118 9.78 -11.77 -11.89
CA MET A 118 8.97 -11.94 -10.69
C MET A 118 8.47 -10.58 -10.20
N PHE A 119 7.18 -10.48 -9.91
CA PHE A 119 6.58 -9.30 -9.32
C PHE A 119 6.37 -9.52 -7.83
N VAL A 120 6.86 -8.62 -7.00
CA VAL A 120 6.64 -8.63 -5.56
C VAL A 120 6.08 -7.28 -5.13
N ALA A 121 5.07 -7.29 -4.29
CA ALA A 121 4.49 -6.06 -3.75
C ALA A 121 3.93 -6.30 -2.35
N LEU A 122 4.80 -6.30 -1.33
CA LEU A 122 4.40 -6.62 0.05
C LEU A 122 3.68 -5.47 0.78
N HIS A 123 3.75 -4.26 0.23
CA HIS A 123 3.08 -3.07 0.76
C HIS A 123 2.25 -2.35 -0.32
N ALA A 124 1.53 -3.12 -1.15
CA ALA A 124 0.72 -2.60 -2.24
C ALA A 124 -0.63 -2.04 -1.77
N CYS A 125 -0.64 -0.97 -0.98
CA CYS A 125 -1.88 -0.46 -0.37
C CYS A 125 -2.84 0.21 -1.40
N GLY A 126 -4.15 0.12 -1.15
CA GLY A 126 -5.19 0.76 -1.96
C GLY A 126 -5.25 0.25 -3.41
N SER A 127 -5.30 1.18 -4.37
CA SER A 127 -5.33 0.84 -5.81
C SER A 127 -4.01 0.28 -6.34
N LEU A 128 -2.90 0.43 -5.61
CA LEU A 128 -1.58 -0.06 -6.04
C LEU A 128 -1.60 -1.59 -6.23
N THR A 129 -2.27 -2.35 -5.35
CA THR A 129 -2.49 -3.79 -5.55
C THR A 129 -3.08 -4.04 -6.94
N VAL A 130 -4.16 -3.34 -7.29
CA VAL A 130 -4.89 -3.56 -8.55
C VAL A 130 -4.04 -3.18 -9.76
N ASP A 131 -3.27 -2.10 -9.66
CA ASP A 131 -2.40 -1.65 -10.75
C ASP A 131 -1.28 -2.66 -11.04
N VAL A 132 -0.69 -3.27 -10.01
CA VAL A 132 0.27 -4.37 -10.16
C VAL A 132 -0.38 -5.58 -10.83
N LEU A 133 -1.55 -6.01 -10.36
CA LEU A 133 -2.26 -7.16 -10.95
C LEU A 133 -2.63 -6.89 -12.43
N ARG A 134 -3.05 -5.67 -12.78
CA ARG A 134 -3.36 -5.29 -14.16
C ARG A 134 -2.14 -5.37 -15.07
N THR A 135 -0.98 -4.86 -14.63
CA THR A 135 0.27 -4.96 -15.41
C THR A 135 0.70 -6.41 -15.59
N PHE A 136 0.60 -7.23 -14.54
CA PHE A 136 0.92 -8.64 -14.63
C PHE A 136 0.03 -9.35 -15.66
N LEU A 137 -1.29 -9.18 -15.57
CA LEU A 137 -2.26 -9.84 -16.44
C LEU A 137 -2.18 -9.34 -17.89
N SER A 138 -2.02 -8.02 -18.10
CA SER A 138 -1.94 -7.44 -19.45
C SER A 138 -0.75 -8.00 -20.25
N ARG A 139 0.35 -8.33 -19.58
CA ARG A 139 1.54 -8.92 -20.19
C ARG A 139 1.53 -10.45 -20.20
N HIS A 140 0.70 -11.10 -19.38
CA HIS A 140 0.51 -12.54 -19.43
C HIS A 140 -0.37 -12.98 -20.62
N SER A 141 -1.54 -12.34 -20.83
CA SER A 141 -2.56 -12.81 -21.80
C SER A 141 -2.22 -12.58 -23.27
N LYS A 142 -1.09 -11.93 -23.55
CA LYS A 142 -0.88 -11.19 -24.78
C LYS A 142 0.31 -11.88 -25.46
N ALA A 143 0.09 -12.84 -26.35
CA ALA A 143 1.16 -13.53 -27.07
C ALA A 143 1.64 -12.68 -28.25
N GLU A 144 2.33 -11.57 -27.97
CA GLU A 144 2.90 -10.72 -29.02
C GLU A 144 4.35 -11.14 -29.30
N SER A 145 4.64 -11.38 -30.57
CA SER A 145 6.01 -11.57 -31.06
C SER A 145 6.85 -10.32 -30.79
N GLY A 146 8.03 -10.47 -30.19
CA GLY A 146 9.00 -9.38 -29.98
C GLY A 146 9.00 -8.73 -28.59
N ARG A 147 8.38 -9.38 -27.59
CA ARG A 147 8.47 -8.90 -26.20
C ARG A 147 9.82 -9.15 -25.56
N TRP A 148 10.28 -8.15 -24.81
CA TRP A 148 11.58 -8.19 -24.14
C TRP A 148 11.53 -8.84 -22.77
N TRP A 149 10.34 -8.88 -22.15
CA TRP A 149 10.13 -9.48 -20.86
C TRP A 149 8.73 -10.08 -20.74
N GLU A 150 8.58 -11.03 -19.82
CA GLU A 150 7.32 -11.70 -19.52
C GLU A 150 7.12 -11.84 -18.00
N PRO A 151 5.87 -11.73 -17.52
CA PRO A 151 5.55 -12.01 -16.12
C PRO A 151 5.72 -13.51 -15.83
N HIS A 152 6.59 -13.84 -14.88
CA HIS A 152 6.90 -15.23 -14.50
C HIS A 152 6.13 -15.68 -13.25
N SER A 153 6.13 -14.85 -12.21
CA SER A 153 5.50 -15.15 -10.92
C SER A 153 5.11 -13.87 -10.20
N LEU A 154 4.21 -13.97 -9.23
CA LEU A 154 3.63 -12.83 -8.52
C LEU A 154 3.50 -13.15 -7.03
N VAL A 155 3.89 -12.21 -6.17
CA VAL A 155 3.59 -12.23 -4.72
C VAL A 155 3.12 -10.84 -4.30
N VAL A 156 1.82 -10.68 -4.08
CA VAL A 156 1.23 -9.38 -3.73
C VAL A 156 0.48 -9.44 -2.41
N VAL A 157 0.77 -8.49 -1.53
CA VAL A 157 0.08 -8.28 -0.26
C VAL A 157 -0.56 -6.90 -0.26
N GLY A 158 -1.88 -6.88 -0.27
CA GLY A 158 -2.67 -5.67 -0.11
C GLY A 158 -2.74 -5.23 1.36
N CYS A 159 -1.67 -4.61 1.86
CA CYS A 159 -1.49 -4.20 3.26
C CYS A 159 -2.66 -3.40 3.88
N CYS A 160 -3.32 -2.57 3.08
CA CYS A 160 -4.59 -1.97 3.42
C CYS A 160 -5.35 -1.61 2.14
N TYR A 161 -6.66 -1.39 2.25
CA TYR A 161 -7.50 -0.95 1.13
C TYR A 161 -7.93 0.50 1.23
N ASN A 162 -7.19 1.27 2.03
CA ASN A 162 -7.40 2.70 2.18
C ASN A 162 -7.35 3.39 0.83
N LEU A 163 -8.36 4.21 0.54
CA LEU A 163 -8.50 4.98 -0.70
C LEU A 163 -8.49 4.14 -1.97
N ILE A 164 -8.89 2.86 -1.90
CA ILE A 164 -9.10 2.07 -3.11
C ILE A 164 -10.17 2.74 -3.98
N THR A 165 -9.82 3.00 -5.24
CA THR A 165 -10.73 3.66 -6.18
C THR A 165 -11.91 2.74 -6.51
N PRO A 166 -13.10 3.27 -6.83
CA PRO A 166 -14.25 2.45 -7.23
C PRO A 166 -13.97 1.54 -8.44
N SER A 167 -13.08 1.98 -9.35
CA SER A 167 -12.59 1.20 -10.49
C SER A 167 -11.70 0.01 -10.10
N GLY A 168 -11.20 -0.03 -8.86
CA GLY A 168 -10.42 -1.13 -8.29
C GLY A 168 -11.25 -2.13 -7.49
N MET A 169 -12.58 -2.00 -7.48
CA MET A 169 -13.49 -2.94 -6.81
C MET A 169 -14.25 -3.79 -7.82
N ARG A 170 -14.63 -5.02 -7.43
CA ARG A 170 -15.50 -5.92 -8.20
C ARG A 170 -14.90 -6.27 -9.55
N LEU A 171 -13.66 -6.72 -9.53
CA LEU A 171 -12.89 -7.06 -10.71
C LEU A 171 -13.34 -8.41 -11.29
N PHE A 172 -13.81 -9.35 -10.47
CA PHE A 172 -14.33 -10.64 -10.92
C PHE A 172 -15.66 -10.47 -11.66
N ARG A 173 -15.85 -11.14 -12.80
CA ARG A 173 -17.00 -10.93 -13.69
C ARG A 173 -18.34 -11.12 -12.99
N SER A 174 -18.47 -12.11 -12.12
CA SER A 174 -19.71 -12.37 -11.38
C SER A 174 -20.07 -11.26 -10.39
N LEU A 175 -19.08 -10.49 -9.93
CA LEU A 175 -19.27 -9.35 -9.03
C LEU A 175 -19.42 -8.01 -9.78
N ARG A 176 -19.09 -7.95 -11.08
CA ARG A 176 -19.22 -6.73 -11.91
C ARG A 176 -20.65 -6.24 -12.12
N ARG A 177 -21.67 -7.00 -11.71
CA ARG A 177 -23.07 -6.58 -11.85
C ARG A 177 -23.29 -5.21 -11.18
N PRO A 178 -23.91 -4.24 -11.89
CA PRO A 178 -24.22 -2.95 -11.30
C PRO A 178 -25.15 -3.13 -10.10
N LEU A 179 -24.73 -2.72 -8.90
CA LEU A 179 -25.69 -2.44 -7.85
C LEU A 179 -26.33 -1.10 -8.16
N SER A 180 -27.66 -1.06 -8.19
CA SER A 180 -28.45 0.15 -8.33
C SER A 180 -29.41 0.24 -7.13
N PRO A 181 -29.56 1.41 -6.50
CA PRO A 181 -28.82 2.66 -6.73
C PRO A 181 -27.42 2.64 -6.07
N ARG A 182 -26.44 3.35 -6.66
CA ARG A 182 -25.14 3.60 -6.01
C ARG A 182 -25.22 4.93 -5.27
N PRO A 183 -25.07 4.96 -3.93
CA PRO A 183 -24.94 6.23 -3.24
C PRO A 183 -23.64 6.92 -3.69
N THR A 184 -23.72 8.18 -4.09
CA THR A 184 -22.54 9.01 -4.35
C THR A 184 -21.94 9.40 -3.01
N LEU A 185 -20.80 8.83 -2.67
CA LEU A 185 -20.07 9.13 -1.44
C LEU A 185 -18.82 9.97 -1.75
N PRO A 186 -18.43 10.89 -0.85
CA PRO A 186 -17.18 11.62 -1.00
C PRO A 186 -16.00 10.65 -0.88
N ILE A 187 -14.86 11.01 -1.48
CA ILE A 187 -13.64 10.20 -1.44
C ILE A 187 -13.16 9.90 0.00
N ALA A 188 -13.50 10.75 0.97
CA ALA A 188 -13.25 10.51 2.39
C ALA A 188 -13.95 9.25 2.93
N ALA A 189 -15.04 8.78 2.31
CA ALA A 189 -15.68 7.50 2.65
C ALA A 189 -14.76 6.30 2.36
N LEU A 190 -13.81 6.45 1.44
CA LEU A 190 -12.82 5.45 1.09
C LEU A 190 -11.63 5.44 2.06
N HIS A 191 -11.57 6.37 3.03
CA HIS A 191 -10.58 6.29 4.10
C HIS A 191 -10.91 5.11 5.02
N LEU A 192 -10.21 4.00 4.83
CA LEU A 192 -10.37 2.79 5.63
C LEU A 192 -9.19 2.71 6.60
N ALA A 193 -9.50 2.68 7.90
CA ALA A 193 -8.55 2.26 8.91
C ALA A 193 -8.82 0.79 9.20
N THR A 194 -7.85 -0.07 8.87
CA THR A 194 -7.88 -1.47 9.28
C THR A 194 -7.82 -1.51 10.80
N GLN A 195 -8.82 -2.15 11.40
CA GLN A 195 -8.93 -2.33 12.84
C GLN A 195 -9.33 -3.77 13.07
N VAL A 196 -8.95 -4.30 14.23
CA VAL A 196 -9.25 -5.69 14.59
C VAL A 196 -10.04 -5.67 15.90
N PRO A 197 -11.38 -5.48 15.83
CA PRO A 197 -12.21 -5.31 17.02
C PRO A 197 -12.09 -6.45 18.04
N THR A 198 -11.78 -7.66 17.57
CA THR A 198 -11.53 -8.83 18.42
C THR A 198 -10.34 -8.65 19.38
N HIS A 199 -9.50 -7.62 19.21
CA HIS A 199 -8.40 -7.30 20.11
C HIS A 199 -8.67 -6.16 21.07
N TRP A 200 -9.70 -5.34 20.82
CA TRP A 200 -9.98 -4.15 21.62
C TRP A 200 -10.22 -4.48 23.10
N PHE A 201 -10.76 -5.67 23.40
CA PHE A 201 -11.09 -6.06 24.76
C PHE A 201 -10.17 -7.14 25.35
N ARG A 202 -9.02 -7.42 24.70
CA ARG A 202 -8.07 -8.44 25.21
C ARG A 202 -7.38 -8.01 26.51
N THR A 203 -7.15 -6.73 26.69
CA THR A 203 -6.56 -6.13 27.90
C THR A 203 -7.17 -4.76 28.14
N GLU A 204 -7.12 -4.26 29.37
CA GLU A 204 -7.56 -2.90 29.69
C GLU A 204 -6.80 -1.84 28.86
N LYS A 205 -5.49 -2.03 28.67
CA LYS A 205 -4.66 -1.17 27.81
C LYS A 205 -5.14 -1.18 26.36
N ALA A 206 -5.52 -2.32 25.81
CA ALA A 206 -6.09 -2.41 24.47
C ALA A 206 -7.44 -1.68 24.38
N GLY A 207 -8.26 -1.77 25.43
CA GLY A 207 -9.54 -1.07 25.53
C GLY A 207 -9.36 0.45 25.51
N MET A 208 -8.46 0.97 26.36
CA MET A 208 -8.11 2.40 26.36
C MET A 208 -7.56 2.87 25.00
N GLY A 209 -6.69 2.05 24.38
CA GLY A 209 -6.17 2.33 23.04
C GLY A 209 -7.26 2.39 21.97
N ALA A 210 -8.23 1.47 22.02
CA ALA A 210 -9.38 1.46 21.12
C ALA A 210 -10.27 2.69 21.32
N CYS A 211 -10.64 3.03 22.56
CA CYS A 211 -11.40 4.24 22.89
C CYS A 211 -10.72 5.51 22.36
N LEU A 212 -9.41 5.63 22.57
CA LEU A 212 -8.64 6.76 22.07
C LEU A 212 -8.60 6.79 20.53
N ALA A 213 -8.45 5.65 19.86
CA ALA A 213 -8.47 5.56 18.40
C ALA A 213 -9.82 5.99 17.82
N VAL A 214 -10.94 5.54 18.43
CA VAL A 214 -12.30 5.96 18.06
C VAL A 214 -12.43 7.48 18.22
N ARG A 215 -12.06 8.03 19.38
CA ARG A 215 -12.13 9.46 19.65
C ARG A 215 -11.32 10.28 18.65
N LYS A 216 -10.12 9.83 18.30
CA LYS A 216 -9.28 10.48 17.27
C LYS A 216 -10.00 10.58 15.93
N VAL A 217 -10.71 9.55 15.50
CA VAL A 217 -11.46 9.57 14.24
C VAL A 217 -12.66 10.51 14.35
N VAL A 218 -13.41 10.42 15.44
CA VAL A 218 -14.64 11.20 15.65
C VAL A 218 -14.33 12.69 15.75
N TYR A 219 -13.36 13.09 16.56
CA TYR A 219 -12.99 14.51 16.71
C TYR A 219 -12.48 15.10 15.41
N ARG A 220 -11.71 14.33 14.62
CA ARG A 220 -11.26 14.78 13.30
C ARG A 220 -12.40 14.90 12.29
N ALA A 221 -13.44 14.08 12.41
CA ALA A 221 -14.65 14.21 11.59
C ALA A 221 -15.47 15.45 12.00
N LEU A 222 -15.62 15.71 13.30
CA LEU A 222 -16.28 16.90 13.85
C LEU A 222 -15.53 18.20 13.53
N LEU A 223 -14.23 18.14 13.21
CA LEU A 223 -13.45 19.30 12.77
C LEU A 223 -13.82 19.76 11.35
N GLN A 224 -14.42 18.89 10.53
CA GLN A 224 -14.66 19.18 9.11
C GLN A 224 -15.58 20.41 8.89
N PRO A 225 -16.73 20.56 9.60
CA PRO A 225 -17.56 21.78 9.50
C PRO A 225 -16.79 23.04 9.89
N VAL A 226 -15.94 22.95 10.91
CA VAL A 226 -15.10 24.07 11.39
C VAL A 226 -14.13 24.55 10.30
N ILE A 227 -13.46 23.62 9.62
CA ILE A 227 -12.54 23.94 8.51
C ILE A 227 -13.32 24.57 7.33
N GLN A 228 -14.52 24.08 7.04
CA GLN A 228 -15.36 24.59 5.96
C GLN A 228 -15.83 26.02 6.23
N LEU A 229 -16.32 26.30 7.45
CA LEU A 229 -16.71 27.65 7.85
C LEU A 229 -15.53 28.62 7.78
N ALA A 230 -14.37 28.24 8.33
CA ALA A 230 -13.16 29.07 8.25
C ALA A 230 -12.67 29.31 6.81
N ALA A 231 -12.90 28.38 5.89
CA ALA A 231 -12.60 28.56 4.47
C ALA A 231 -13.59 29.52 3.79
N GLN A 232 -14.88 29.49 4.16
CA GLN A 232 -15.91 30.40 3.64
C GLN A 232 -15.68 31.84 4.07
N CYS A 233 -15.42 32.10 5.36
CA CYS A 233 -15.13 33.44 5.86
C CYS A 233 -13.93 34.09 5.15
N ARG A 234 -12.91 33.30 4.81
CA ARG A 234 -11.76 33.79 4.02
C ARG A 234 -12.15 34.18 2.59
N LYS A 235 -13.04 33.42 1.94
CA LYS A 235 -13.53 33.75 0.58
C LYS A 235 -14.39 35.02 0.57
N GLU A 236 -15.24 35.20 1.57
CA GLU A 236 -16.06 36.42 1.68
C GLU A 236 -15.21 37.68 1.94
N SER A 237 -14.06 37.54 2.58
CA SER A 237 -13.10 38.64 2.78
C SER A 237 -12.24 38.98 1.55
N THR A 238 -12.20 38.10 0.54
CA THR A 238 -11.46 38.30 -0.71
C THR A 238 -12.46 38.48 -1.84
N ASP A 239 -12.71 39.73 -2.21
CA ASP A 239 -13.71 40.17 -3.19
C ASP A 239 -13.44 39.55 -4.58
N SER A 240 -13.95 38.33 -4.81
CA SER A 240 -13.88 37.62 -6.08
C SER A 240 -14.99 36.57 -6.13
N GLN A 241 -16.06 36.91 -6.85
CA GLN A 241 -17.16 36.01 -7.20
C GLN A 241 -16.65 34.87 -8.10
N GLU A 242 -16.33 33.72 -7.53
CA GLU A 242 -16.34 32.46 -8.27
C GLU A 242 -17.31 31.48 -7.60
N ILE A 243 -18.49 31.35 -8.21
CA ILE A 243 -19.49 30.35 -7.87
C ILE A 243 -18.94 28.98 -8.29
N MET A 244 -18.22 28.32 -7.38
CA MET A 244 -17.74 26.97 -7.61
C MET A 244 -18.86 25.96 -7.32
N SER A 245 -19.38 25.33 -8.36
CA SER A 245 -20.34 24.22 -8.26
C SER A 245 -19.72 23.01 -7.55
N ARG A 246 -20.55 22.18 -6.91
CA ARG A 246 -20.12 20.94 -6.21
C ARG A 246 -19.40 19.95 -7.14
N GLU A 247 -19.67 19.99 -8.44
CA GLU A 247 -19.03 19.13 -9.45
C GLU A 247 -17.55 19.49 -9.64
N ASN A 248 -17.20 20.79 -9.64
CA ASN A 248 -15.81 21.24 -9.77
C ASN A 248 -14.94 20.84 -8.57
N ASN A 249 -15.51 20.73 -7.36
CA ASN A 249 -14.75 20.34 -6.17
C ASN A 249 -14.24 18.90 -6.23
N GLN A 250 -14.97 18.01 -6.91
CA GLN A 250 -14.58 16.60 -7.03
C GLN A 250 -13.41 16.44 -8.01
N GLU A 251 -13.42 17.20 -9.10
CA GLU A 251 -12.32 17.29 -10.07
C GLU A 251 -11.10 18.04 -9.52
N LEU A 252 -11.32 19.14 -8.77
CA LEU A 252 -10.26 19.87 -8.08
C LEU A 252 -9.62 19.04 -6.96
N THR A 253 -10.41 18.28 -6.19
CA THR A 253 -9.87 17.31 -5.20
C THR A 253 -9.12 16.17 -5.87
N ALA A 254 -9.53 15.75 -7.07
CA ALA A 254 -8.79 14.77 -7.87
C ALA A 254 -7.48 15.35 -8.42
N ARG A 255 -7.42 16.65 -8.73
CA ARG A 255 -6.22 17.36 -9.23
C ARG A 255 -5.23 17.77 -8.13
N LEU A 256 -5.72 18.31 -7.01
CA LEU A 256 -4.89 18.80 -5.90
C LEU A 256 -4.60 17.71 -4.86
N GLY A 257 -5.41 16.66 -4.79
CA GLY A 257 -5.26 15.56 -3.83
C GLY A 257 -6.00 15.81 -2.50
N LEU A 258 -6.34 14.71 -1.82
CA LEU A 258 -6.98 14.74 -0.51
C LEU A 258 -6.07 15.35 0.56
N GLY A 259 -6.50 16.45 1.16
CA GLY A 259 -5.70 17.15 2.17
C GLY A 259 -5.17 18.51 1.74
N GLU A 260 -5.24 18.83 0.45
CA GLU A 260 -4.48 19.94 -0.15
C GLU A 260 -5.35 21.16 -0.49
N THR A 261 -6.69 21.04 -0.39
CA THR A 261 -7.60 22.19 -0.57
C THR A 261 -7.84 22.92 0.76
N PRO A 262 -8.14 24.23 0.74
CA PRO A 262 -8.48 24.98 1.96
C PRO A 262 -9.63 24.35 2.76
N GLU A 263 -10.62 23.76 2.08
CA GLU A 263 -11.81 23.13 2.67
C GLU A 263 -11.55 21.70 3.17
N ASN A 264 -10.44 21.08 2.77
CA ASN A 264 -10.06 19.71 3.15
C ASN A 264 -8.61 19.67 3.66
N ARG A 265 -8.14 20.73 4.32
CA ARG A 265 -6.74 20.86 4.71
C ARG A 265 -6.30 19.74 5.66
N ARG A 266 -5.15 19.12 5.39
CA ARG A 266 -4.59 18.04 6.20
C ARG A 266 -4.06 18.55 7.54
N LEU A 267 -4.73 18.20 8.64
CA LEU A 267 -4.27 18.51 10.01
C LEU A 267 -2.95 17.81 10.41
N GLY A 268 -2.65 16.65 9.81
CA GLY A 268 -1.46 15.87 10.16
C GLY A 268 -1.54 15.22 11.56
N LYS A 269 -0.39 14.73 12.06
CA LYS A 269 -0.30 14.04 13.36
C LYS A 269 -0.44 15.03 14.52
N LEU A 270 -1.24 14.66 15.53
CA LEU A 270 -1.31 15.32 16.83
C LEU A 270 -0.90 14.31 17.92
N ASN A 271 -0.49 14.80 19.08
CA ASN A 271 -0.20 13.96 20.22
C ASN A 271 -1.50 13.41 20.83
N ASP A 272 -1.39 12.39 21.68
CA ASP A 272 -2.55 11.73 22.27
C ASP A 272 -3.25 12.62 23.31
N THR A 273 -2.47 13.48 23.98
CA THR A 273 -2.97 14.49 24.94
C THR A 273 -3.86 15.54 24.28
N SER A 274 -3.74 15.79 22.96
CA SER A 274 -4.68 16.65 22.23
C SER A 274 -6.09 16.05 22.14
N TYR A 275 -6.32 14.80 22.56
CA TYR A 275 -7.63 14.14 22.47
C TYR A 275 -8.21 13.83 23.86
N THR A 276 -7.83 14.57 24.90
CA THR A 276 -8.43 14.45 26.24
C THR A 276 -9.91 14.76 26.21
N ASP A 277 -10.28 15.85 25.54
CA ASP A 277 -11.62 16.40 25.41
C ASP A 277 -11.73 17.25 24.14
N TRP A 278 -12.95 17.60 23.76
CA TRP A 278 -13.23 18.33 22.54
C TRP A 278 -12.57 19.72 22.50
N SER A 279 -12.57 20.46 23.60
CA SER A 279 -12.03 21.83 23.64
C SER A 279 -10.51 21.82 23.46
N THR A 280 -9.81 20.92 24.16
CA THR A 280 -8.36 20.73 24.01
C THR A 280 -7.98 20.31 22.59
N PHE A 281 -8.76 19.41 21.99
CA PHE A 281 -8.58 19.00 20.60
C PHE A 281 -8.78 20.16 19.64
N LEU A 282 -9.87 20.91 19.78
CA LEU A 282 -10.23 22.00 18.90
C LEU A 282 -9.12 23.04 18.88
N VAL A 283 -8.66 23.50 20.04
CA VAL A 283 -7.54 24.47 20.16
C VAL A 283 -6.26 23.93 19.50
N SER A 284 -5.89 22.68 19.80
CA SER A 284 -4.70 22.04 19.20
C SER A 284 -4.80 21.99 17.69
N ALA A 285 -5.98 21.66 17.16
CA ALA A 285 -6.22 21.50 15.73
C ALA A 285 -6.27 22.83 15.00
N THR A 286 -7.00 23.81 15.51
CA THR A 286 -7.15 25.14 14.89
C THR A 286 -5.84 25.91 14.94
N THR A 287 -5.09 25.83 16.03
CA THR A 287 -3.75 26.44 16.14
C THR A 287 -2.82 25.85 15.09
N LYS A 288 -2.81 24.52 14.92
CA LYS A 288 -1.99 23.86 13.90
C LYS A 288 -2.43 24.21 12.47
N LEU A 289 -3.70 24.47 12.26
CA LEU A 289 -4.27 24.85 10.97
C LEU A 289 -4.24 26.37 10.71
N GLY A 290 -3.87 27.20 11.70
CA GLY A 290 -3.92 28.65 11.61
C GLY A 290 -5.34 29.19 11.43
N ILE A 291 -6.31 28.66 12.19
CA ILE A 291 -7.72 29.09 12.19
C ILE A 291 -8.02 29.81 13.51
N SER A 292 -8.64 31.00 13.44
CA SER A 292 -9.11 31.72 14.63
C SER A 292 -10.36 31.04 15.20
N VAL A 293 -10.41 30.80 16.51
CA VAL A 293 -11.52 30.09 17.18
C VAL A 293 -12.73 31.01 17.42
N ASP A 294 -12.51 32.33 17.47
CA ASP A 294 -13.53 33.32 17.78
C ASP A 294 -14.69 33.33 16.76
N ASP A 295 -14.43 32.84 15.53
CA ASP A 295 -15.41 32.79 14.43
C ASP A 295 -16.38 31.59 14.50
N LEU A 296 -16.26 30.67 15.48
CA LEU A 296 -16.75 29.29 15.34
C LEU A 296 -17.61 28.74 16.49
N THR A 297 -18.12 29.60 17.38
CA THR A 297 -18.65 29.16 18.69
C THR A 297 -20.18 29.02 18.82
N GLN A 298 -20.91 28.77 17.74
CA GLN A 298 -22.38 28.62 17.81
C GLN A 298 -22.95 27.20 17.60
N GLU A 299 -22.14 26.14 17.66
CA GLU A 299 -22.73 24.78 17.71
C GLU A 299 -23.27 24.46 19.12
N GLY A 300 -24.54 24.06 19.18
CA GLY A 300 -25.17 23.61 20.42
C GLY A 300 -24.45 22.38 20.98
N VAL A 301 -24.02 22.45 22.25
CA VAL A 301 -23.30 21.36 22.94
C VAL A 301 -24.02 20.01 22.81
N PHE A 302 -25.36 20.00 22.91
CA PHE A 302 -26.17 18.81 22.77
C PHE A 302 -26.13 18.20 21.36
N GLU A 303 -26.14 19.03 20.32
CA GLU A 303 -26.09 18.58 18.93
C GLU A 303 -24.74 17.97 18.60
N ARG A 304 -23.65 18.61 19.06
CA ARG A 304 -22.29 18.07 18.95
C ARG A 304 -22.17 16.72 19.63
N LEU A 305 -22.60 16.59 20.89
CA LEU A 305 -22.53 15.32 21.63
C LEU A 305 -23.36 14.22 20.94
N ARG A 306 -24.54 14.57 20.41
CA ARG A 306 -25.35 13.63 19.62
C ARG A 306 -24.62 13.18 18.35
N MET A 307 -23.93 14.09 17.66
CA MET A 307 -23.16 13.76 16.47
C MET A 307 -21.93 12.92 16.81
N GLU A 308 -21.25 13.23 17.91
CA GLU A 308 -20.13 12.46 18.45
C GLU A 308 -20.53 10.99 18.62
N SER A 309 -21.60 10.69 19.36
CA SER A 309 -22.09 9.31 19.54
C SER A 309 -22.49 8.63 18.23
N ARG A 310 -23.08 9.36 17.27
CA ARG A 310 -23.43 8.79 15.96
C ARG A 310 -22.17 8.42 15.16
N LEU A 311 -21.15 9.26 15.18
CA LEU A 311 -19.88 9.02 14.50
C LEU A 311 -19.11 7.86 15.15
N GLU A 312 -19.16 7.72 16.48
CA GLU A 312 -18.61 6.57 17.21
C GLU A 312 -19.25 5.28 16.72
N VAL A 313 -20.58 5.20 16.72
CA VAL A 313 -21.33 4.01 16.25
C VAL A 313 -20.97 3.67 14.81
N VAL A 314 -20.99 4.66 13.91
CA VAL A 314 -20.63 4.46 12.49
C VAL A 314 -19.20 3.94 12.37
N HIS A 315 -18.25 4.53 13.10
CA HIS A 315 -16.86 4.09 13.04
C HIS A 315 -16.68 2.66 13.56
N VAL A 316 -17.30 2.33 14.70
CA VAL A 316 -17.25 0.97 15.27
C VAL A 316 -17.87 -0.05 14.31
N LEU A 317 -19.03 0.25 13.71
CA LEU A 317 -19.64 -0.61 12.70
C LEU A 317 -18.72 -0.82 11.49
N ARG A 318 -18.04 0.24 11.03
CA ARG A 318 -17.03 0.12 9.95
C ARG A 318 -15.88 -0.79 10.35
N CYS A 319 -15.40 -0.72 11.58
CA CYS A 319 -14.33 -1.59 12.07
C CYS A 319 -14.78 -3.06 12.20
N ILE A 320 -16.02 -3.31 12.62
CA ILE A 320 -16.59 -4.67 12.71
C ILE A 320 -16.79 -5.27 11.32
N LEU A 321 -17.29 -4.48 10.35
CA LEU A 321 -17.51 -4.92 8.98
C LEU A 321 -16.24 -4.97 8.14
N GLY A 322 -15.20 -4.19 8.48
CA GLY A 322 -13.93 -4.12 7.78
C GLY A 322 -13.37 -5.50 7.41
N PRO A 323 -13.27 -6.41 8.39
CA PRO A 323 -12.98 -7.81 8.16
C PRO A 323 -13.68 -8.51 7.00
N LEU A 324 -15.00 -8.38 6.91
CA LEU A 324 -15.82 -9.01 5.89
C LEU A 324 -15.52 -8.38 4.52
N ILE A 325 -15.42 -7.04 4.48
CA ILE A 325 -15.13 -6.30 3.25
C ILE A 325 -13.73 -6.64 2.71
N GLU A 326 -12.74 -6.75 3.58
CA GLU A 326 -11.38 -7.17 3.22
C GLU A 326 -11.36 -8.58 2.63
N SER A 327 -12.09 -9.53 3.23
CA SER A 327 -12.22 -10.89 2.69
C SER A 327 -12.89 -10.88 1.32
N LEU A 328 -13.96 -10.10 1.12
CA LEU A 328 -14.62 -9.95 -0.18
C LEU A 328 -13.66 -9.37 -1.23
N ILE A 329 -12.86 -8.37 -0.86
CA ILE A 329 -11.85 -7.78 -1.74
C ILE A 329 -10.77 -8.80 -2.13
N LEU A 330 -10.28 -9.59 -1.17
CA LEU A 330 -9.28 -10.63 -1.43
C LEU A 330 -9.83 -11.71 -2.37
N LEU A 331 -11.04 -12.21 -2.09
CA LEU A 331 -11.71 -13.23 -2.91
C LEU A 331 -12.03 -12.71 -4.32
N ASP A 332 -12.48 -11.46 -4.45
CA ASP A 332 -12.71 -10.81 -5.75
C ASP A 332 -11.43 -10.80 -6.60
N ARG A 333 -10.29 -10.42 -6.01
CA ARG A 333 -9.00 -10.41 -6.73
C ARG A 333 -8.48 -11.80 -7.03
N TYR A 334 -8.64 -12.74 -6.10
CA TYR A 334 -8.24 -14.13 -6.28
C TYR A 334 -8.99 -14.77 -7.45
N GLU A 335 -10.32 -14.68 -7.47
CA GLU A 335 -11.13 -15.22 -8.56
C GLU A 335 -10.92 -14.45 -9.87
N TRP A 336 -10.66 -13.14 -9.81
CA TRP A 336 -10.28 -12.38 -11.00
C TRP A 336 -8.96 -12.86 -11.61
N LEU A 337 -7.91 -13.08 -10.81
CA LEU A 337 -6.64 -13.64 -11.30
C LEU A 337 -6.85 -15.01 -11.94
N ARG A 338 -7.66 -15.87 -11.32
CA ARG A 338 -7.96 -17.20 -11.86
C ARG A 338 -8.74 -17.13 -13.17
N GLU A 339 -9.72 -16.23 -13.27
CA GLU A 339 -10.48 -16.00 -14.52
C GLU A 339 -9.55 -15.57 -15.65
N GLU A 340 -8.70 -14.56 -15.42
CA GLU A 340 -7.85 -13.97 -16.47
C GLU A 340 -6.67 -14.87 -16.86
N LEU A 341 -6.20 -15.72 -15.94
CA LEU A 341 -5.15 -16.73 -16.21
C LEU A 341 -5.71 -18.08 -16.70
N GLY A 342 -7.03 -18.23 -16.81
CA GLY A 342 -7.66 -19.48 -17.28
C GLY A 342 -7.51 -20.67 -16.32
N VAL A 343 -7.38 -20.41 -15.01
CA VAL A 343 -7.16 -21.43 -13.97
C VAL A 343 -8.49 -21.99 -13.47
N VAL A 344 -8.84 -23.19 -13.95
CA VAL A 344 -10.06 -23.92 -13.59
C VAL A 344 -9.81 -24.81 -12.37
N ARG A 345 -10.66 -24.69 -11.33
CA ARG A 345 -10.59 -25.52 -10.10
C ARG A 345 -10.78 -27.00 -10.43
N GLY A 346 -9.95 -27.87 -9.86
CA GLY A 346 -10.09 -29.32 -9.99
C GLY A 346 -9.71 -29.84 -11.38
N LYS A 347 -9.00 -29.03 -12.18
CA LYS A 347 -8.46 -29.45 -13.48
C LYS A 347 -7.29 -30.42 -13.33
N TYR A 348 -6.59 -30.36 -12.19
CA TYR A 348 -5.38 -31.14 -11.92
C TYR A 348 -5.51 -31.94 -10.62
N PRO A 349 -4.87 -33.12 -10.52
CA PRO A 349 -4.89 -33.94 -9.32
C PRO A 349 -4.16 -33.23 -8.16
N VAL A 350 -4.61 -33.46 -6.94
CA VAL A 350 -4.09 -32.79 -5.74
C VAL A 350 -3.07 -33.71 -5.05
N ASN A 351 -1.95 -33.16 -4.58
CA ASN A 351 -0.95 -33.90 -3.80
C ASN A 351 -1.37 -34.05 -2.32
N GLU A 352 -0.57 -34.77 -1.52
CA GLU A 352 -0.83 -35.01 -0.09
C GLU A 352 -0.89 -33.73 0.76
N GLU A 353 -0.30 -32.63 0.27
CA GLU A 353 -0.32 -31.31 0.91
C GLU A 353 -1.51 -30.44 0.49
N GLY A 354 -2.42 -30.94 -0.35
CA GLY A 354 -3.58 -30.20 -0.82
C GLY A 354 -3.33 -29.26 -2.01
N ARG A 355 -2.18 -29.37 -2.71
CA ARG A 355 -1.82 -28.54 -3.88
C ARG A 355 -2.06 -29.26 -5.19
N GLU A 356 -2.57 -28.54 -6.19
CA GLU A 356 -2.78 -29.07 -7.55
C GLU A 356 -1.43 -29.37 -8.26
N GLN A 357 -1.30 -30.57 -8.83
CA GLN A 357 -0.15 -30.99 -9.64
C GLN A 357 -0.28 -30.46 -11.06
N LEU A 358 0.33 -29.31 -11.30
CA LEU A 358 0.26 -28.61 -12.58
C LEU A 358 1.07 -29.32 -13.68
N GLN A 359 0.58 -29.27 -14.91
CA GLN A 359 1.34 -29.66 -16.10
C GLN A 359 2.27 -28.52 -16.55
N ASN A 360 3.33 -28.85 -17.30
CA ASN A 360 4.27 -27.86 -17.85
C ASN A 360 3.54 -26.72 -18.59
N GLY A 361 3.81 -25.48 -18.16
CA GLY A 361 3.21 -24.26 -18.72
C GLY A 361 1.87 -23.85 -18.10
N ALA A 362 1.34 -24.61 -17.14
CA ALA A 362 0.23 -24.17 -16.31
C ALA A 362 0.71 -23.25 -15.19
N VAL A 363 -0.22 -22.50 -14.61
CA VAL A 363 0.03 -21.52 -13.56
C VAL A 363 -0.90 -21.81 -12.37
N ALA A 364 -0.35 -21.80 -11.16
CA ALA A 364 -1.11 -21.85 -9.92
C ALA A 364 -1.45 -20.44 -9.46
N VAL A 365 -2.63 -20.29 -8.86
CA VAL A 365 -3.03 -19.08 -8.14
C VAL A 365 -3.44 -19.49 -6.74
N GLU A 366 -2.75 -18.96 -5.74
CA GLU A 366 -2.94 -19.32 -4.34
C GLU A 366 -3.17 -18.09 -3.46
N MET A 367 -3.87 -18.30 -2.34
CA MET A 367 -3.95 -17.35 -1.24
C MET A 367 -3.17 -17.91 -0.05
N VAL A 368 -2.09 -17.24 0.34
CA VAL A 368 -1.20 -17.71 1.39
C VAL A 368 -1.27 -16.77 2.59
N SER A 369 -1.60 -17.31 3.78
CA SER A 369 -1.53 -16.53 5.02
C SER A 369 -0.07 -16.34 5.42
N LEU A 370 0.40 -15.09 5.52
CA LEU A 370 1.80 -14.81 5.86
C LEU A 370 2.07 -14.78 7.37
N PHE A 371 1.03 -14.57 8.18
CA PHE A 371 1.15 -14.53 9.63
C PHE A 371 0.10 -15.42 10.26
N ASP A 372 0.40 -15.87 11.48
CA ASP A 372 -0.58 -16.48 12.34
C ASP A 372 -1.67 -15.44 12.70
N GLN A 373 -2.88 -15.68 12.22
CA GLN A 373 -4.03 -14.81 12.45
C GLN A 373 -4.42 -14.74 13.93
N VAL A 374 -4.02 -15.74 14.75
CA VAL A 374 -4.28 -15.78 16.20
C VAL A 374 -3.48 -14.71 16.94
N THR A 375 -2.27 -14.39 16.44
CA THR A 375 -1.35 -13.39 17.02
C THR A 375 -1.79 -11.94 16.80
N GLY A 376 -2.83 -11.73 16.00
CA GLY A 376 -3.50 -10.44 15.83
C GLY A 376 -2.90 -9.51 14.80
N SER A 377 -2.03 -10.04 13.93
CA SER A 377 -1.73 -9.41 12.65
C SER A 377 -3.00 -9.45 11.80
N GLY A 378 -3.63 -8.29 11.60
CA GLY A 378 -4.93 -8.15 10.95
C GLY A 378 -4.94 -8.45 9.45
N ARG A 379 -4.58 -9.67 9.06
CA ARG A 379 -4.76 -10.25 7.71
C ARG A 379 -3.80 -9.75 6.62
N ASN A 380 -2.52 -10.14 6.71
CA ASN A 380 -1.67 -10.13 5.51
C ASN A 380 -1.78 -11.48 4.80
N VAL A 381 -2.68 -11.55 3.82
CA VAL A 381 -2.78 -12.66 2.87
C VAL A 381 -2.04 -12.25 1.60
N ALA A 382 -1.13 -13.11 1.13
CA ALA A 382 -0.49 -12.96 -0.16
C ALA A 382 -1.35 -13.61 -1.24
N LEU A 383 -1.59 -12.88 -2.33
CA LEU A 383 -1.98 -13.45 -3.61
C LEU A 383 -0.70 -13.91 -4.31
N VAL A 384 -0.60 -15.21 -4.58
CA VAL A 384 0.58 -15.82 -5.18
C VAL A 384 0.21 -16.40 -6.53
N VAL A 385 1.02 -16.10 -7.54
CA VAL A 385 0.98 -16.74 -8.86
C VAL A 385 2.32 -17.41 -9.09
N SER A 386 2.30 -18.73 -9.27
CA SER A 386 3.50 -19.55 -9.47
C SER A 386 3.36 -20.36 -10.77
N PRO A 387 4.42 -20.45 -11.59
CA PRO A 387 4.44 -21.38 -12.71
C PRO A 387 4.60 -22.82 -12.21
N ALA A 388 4.06 -23.76 -13.00
CA ALA A 388 4.19 -25.21 -12.79
C ALA A 388 5.65 -25.68 -12.72
#